data_AF-A0A925TFU8-F1
#
_entry.id   AF-A0A925TFU8-F1
#
_cell.length_a   1.000
_cell.length_b   1.000
_cell.length_c   1.000
_cell.angle_alpha   90.00
_cell.angle_beta   90.00
_cell.angle_gamma   90.00
#
_symmetry.space_group_name_H-M   'P 1'
#
loop_
_entity.id
_entity.type
_entity.pdbx_description
1 polymer ?
#
loop_
_entity_poly.entity_id
_entity_poly.type
_entity_poly.pdbx_seq_one_letter_code
_entity_poly.pdbx_strand_id
1 'polypeptide(L)'
;MKNFTNLICLIWATGIAFCAEKAKDAGELFVFVGEKITVEEIKAHPGSFDYVFQARYRVLQEHIGKLGAETIEFVAYDHYGSPGFSKYQHVLLYVVKLDGKFYHEKYLFDPLYKTVEGLWAGPYSTQDFRHPSNLNTTVRPVKMKFVEDVSYSVEGMPDSEIQRYFPTPYYEVIQGRAVARYGLFIEGLFQLQKDGVLKARGRF
;
A
#
# COMPACT_ATOMS: atom_id res chain seq x y z
N MET A 1 -12.86 7.27 35.67
CA MET A 1 -12.97 6.55 34.38
C MET A 1 -12.45 5.15 34.59
N LYS A 2 -13.34 4.16 34.71
CA LYS A 2 -12.99 2.76 34.91
C LYS A 2 -13.05 2.07 33.54
N ASN A 3 -11.90 1.62 33.05
CA ASN A 3 -11.83 0.75 31.88
C ASN A 3 -12.37 -0.63 32.29
N PHE A 4 -13.46 -1.07 31.67
CA PHE A 4 -13.93 -2.44 31.78
C PHE A 4 -13.37 -3.24 30.61
N THR A 5 -12.32 -4.01 30.88
CA THR A 5 -11.85 -5.09 30.01
C THR A 5 -12.72 -6.31 30.33
N ASN A 6 -13.54 -6.77 29.37
CA ASN A 6 -14.28 -8.02 29.55
C ASN A 6 -13.33 -9.20 29.30
N LEU A 7 -12.90 -9.85 30.39
CA LEU A 7 -12.16 -11.11 30.39
C LEU A 7 -13.16 -12.27 30.19
N ILE A 8 -12.96 -13.13 29.19
CA ILE A 8 -13.66 -14.42 29.10
C ILE A 8 -12.67 -15.48 29.60
N CYS A 9 -12.95 -16.03 30.78
CA CYS A 9 -12.18 -17.12 31.38
C CYS A 9 -12.92 -18.44 31.14
N LEU A 10 -12.34 -19.34 30.35
CA LEU A 10 -12.78 -20.72 30.25
C LEU A 10 -11.98 -21.57 31.24
N ILE A 11 -12.65 -22.07 32.28
CA ILE A 11 -12.04 -22.93 33.29
C ILE A 11 -12.09 -24.38 32.78
N TRP A 12 -10.94 -24.97 32.49
CA TRP A 12 -10.81 -26.42 32.32
C TRP A 12 -10.34 -27.06 33.65
N ALA A 13 -10.72 -28.32 33.87
CA ALA A 13 -10.58 -29.08 35.12
C ALA A 13 -9.12 -29.31 35.63
N THR A 14 -8.13 -28.62 35.09
CA THR A 14 -6.70 -28.73 35.44
C THR A 14 -6.10 -27.46 36.05
N GLY A 15 -6.92 -26.45 36.36
CA GLY A 15 -6.49 -25.32 37.21
C GLY A 15 -5.57 -24.29 36.54
N ILE A 16 -5.40 -24.34 35.22
CA ILE A 16 -4.68 -23.30 34.46
C ILE A 16 -5.71 -22.44 33.72
N ALA A 17 -5.92 -21.22 34.20
CA ALA A 17 -6.73 -20.22 33.51
C ALA A 17 -5.93 -19.67 32.32
N PHE A 18 -6.24 -20.12 31.10
CA PHE A 18 -5.72 -19.50 29.89
C PHE A 18 -6.62 -18.30 29.56
N CYS A 19 -6.22 -17.11 30.00
CA CYS A 19 -6.83 -15.87 29.52
C CYS A 19 -6.30 -15.62 28.12
N ALA A 20 -7.10 -15.95 27.09
CA ALA A 20 -6.83 -15.46 25.76
C ALA A 20 -7.10 -13.94 25.76
N GLU A 21 -6.03 -13.15 25.70
CA GLU A 21 -6.12 -11.73 25.44
C GLU A 21 -6.80 -11.56 24.08
N LYS A 22 -7.94 -10.87 24.05
CA LYS A 22 -8.65 -10.60 22.79
C LYS A 22 -7.70 -9.78 21.93
N ALA A 23 -7.25 -10.34 20.81
CA ALA A 23 -6.37 -9.64 19.88
C ALA A 23 -6.94 -8.24 19.60
N LYS A 24 -6.12 -7.22 19.83
CA LYS A 24 -6.45 -5.82 19.54
C LYS A 24 -6.99 -5.76 18.11
N ASP A 25 -8.19 -5.21 17.94
CA ASP A 25 -8.86 -5.11 16.64
C ASP A 25 -7.89 -4.53 15.61
N ALA A 26 -7.51 -5.34 14.62
CA ALA A 26 -6.57 -4.93 13.57
C ALA A 26 -7.18 -3.88 12.64
N GLY A 27 -8.47 -3.59 12.78
CA GLY A 27 -9.22 -2.67 11.94
C GLY A 27 -9.62 -3.30 10.61
N GLU A 28 -10.71 -2.80 10.05
CA GLU A 28 -11.21 -3.22 8.75
C GLU A 28 -10.34 -2.62 7.64
N LEU A 29 -9.82 -3.46 6.75
CA LEU A 29 -8.99 -3.03 5.61
C LEU A 29 -9.88 -2.67 4.42
N PHE A 30 -9.58 -1.53 3.81
CA PHE A 30 -10.13 -1.05 2.57
C PHE A 30 -9.01 -0.89 1.56
N VAL A 31 -9.23 -1.39 0.34
CA VAL A 31 -8.31 -1.23 -0.78
C VAL A 31 -9.08 -0.65 -1.94
N PHE A 32 -8.59 0.45 -2.52
CA PHE A 32 -9.30 1.16 -3.57
C PHE A 32 -8.36 1.94 -4.48
N VAL A 33 -8.79 2.17 -5.72
CA VAL A 33 -8.17 3.14 -6.62
C VAL A 33 -8.61 4.53 -6.20
N GLY A 34 -7.65 5.33 -5.74
CA GLY A 34 -7.86 6.72 -5.34
C GLY A 34 -7.32 7.69 -6.38
N GLU A 35 -8.05 8.78 -6.61
CA GLU A 35 -7.50 9.99 -7.24
C GLU A 35 -7.23 11.05 -6.17
N LYS A 36 -6.00 11.54 -6.14
CA LYS A 36 -5.55 12.53 -5.16
C LYS A 36 -6.33 13.83 -5.31
N ILE A 37 -6.89 14.30 -4.19
CA ILE A 37 -7.45 15.65 -4.09
C ILE A 37 -6.48 16.54 -3.31
N THR A 38 -6.15 16.15 -2.07
CA THR A 38 -5.16 16.87 -1.24
C THR A 38 -4.37 15.90 -0.36
N VAL A 39 -3.12 16.27 -0.06
CA VAL A 39 -2.30 15.66 0.99
C VAL A 39 -1.58 16.81 1.69
N GLU A 40 -1.96 17.07 2.94
CA GLU A 40 -1.48 18.22 3.70
C GLU A 40 -0.82 17.75 4.98
N GLU A 41 0.37 18.27 5.27
CA GLU A 41 1.01 18.04 6.56
C GLU A 41 0.21 18.77 7.65
N ILE A 42 -0.07 18.06 8.74
CA ILE A 42 -0.72 18.61 9.92
C ILE A 42 0.22 18.48 11.12
N LYS A 43 -0.08 19.25 12.17
CA LYS A 43 0.76 19.30 13.38
C LYS A 43 0.87 17.91 14.00
N ALA A 44 2.10 17.40 14.06
CA ALA A 44 2.42 16.17 14.76
C ALA A 44 2.28 16.33 16.29
N HIS A 45 2.09 15.21 16.99
CA HIS A 45 2.11 15.20 18.45
C HIS A 45 3.54 15.50 18.95
N PRO A 46 3.71 16.24 20.06
CA PRO A 46 5.02 16.44 20.66
C PRO A 46 5.71 15.09 20.95
N GLY A 47 6.95 14.94 20.50
CA GLY A 47 7.73 13.70 20.66
C GLY A 47 7.47 12.62 19.59
N SER A 48 6.64 12.89 18.58
CA SER A 48 6.49 12.00 17.42
C SER A 48 7.75 12.05 16.55
N PHE A 49 8.24 10.88 16.14
CA PHE A 49 9.27 10.75 15.10
C PHE A 49 8.68 10.71 13.69
N ASP A 50 7.35 10.70 13.56
CA ASP A 50 6.65 10.74 12.28
C ASP A 50 6.05 12.13 12.04
N TYR A 51 6.12 12.56 10.78
CA TYR A 51 5.25 13.59 10.23
C TYR A 51 3.83 13.03 10.08
N VAL A 52 2.83 13.89 10.21
CA VAL A 52 1.42 13.51 10.14
C VAL A 52 0.77 14.24 8.98
N PHE A 53 0.00 13.52 8.17
CA PHE A 53 -0.65 14.07 6.99
C PHE A 53 -2.15 13.77 7.03
N GLN A 54 -2.94 14.78 6.70
CA GLN A 54 -4.35 14.61 6.35
C GLN A 54 -4.44 14.44 4.83
N ALA A 55 -4.97 13.31 4.39
CA ALA A 55 -5.12 12.99 2.97
C ALA A 55 -6.59 12.92 2.58
N ARG A 56 -6.94 13.47 1.42
CA ARG A 56 -8.27 13.40 0.82
C ARG A 56 -8.19 12.91 -0.62
N TYR A 57 -8.96 11.87 -0.93
CA TYR A 57 -8.96 11.20 -2.23
C TYR A 57 -10.39 10.99 -2.73
N ARG A 58 -10.59 11.06 -4.06
CA ARG A 58 -11.80 10.54 -4.71
C ARG A 58 -11.65 9.02 -4.85
N VAL A 59 -12.68 8.27 -4.49
CA VAL A 59 -12.75 6.81 -4.65
C VAL A 59 -13.24 6.52 -6.07
N LEU A 60 -12.36 6.00 -6.92
CA LEU A 60 -12.70 5.67 -8.32
C LEU A 60 -13.18 4.23 -8.47
N GLN A 61 -12.60 3.31 -7.71
CA GLN A 61 -12.93 1.89 -7.77
C GLN A 61 -12.60 1.22 -6.43
N GLU A 62 -13.57 0.59 -5.80
CA GLU A 62 -13.37 -0.24 -4.61
C GLU A 62 -12.83 -1.62 -5.03
N HIS A 63 -11.88 -2.16 -4.28
CA HIS A 63 -11.29 -3.48 -4.52
C HIS A 63 -11.51 -4.42 -3.32
N ILE A 64 -11.25 -3.94 -2.10
CA ILE A 64 -11.53 -4.65 -0.84
C ILE A 64 -12.32 -3.72 0.08
N GLY A 65 -13.33 -4.28 0.74
CA GLY A 65 -14.26 -3.51 1.59
C GLY A 65 -15.22 -2.66 0.78
N LYS A 66 -16.13 -1.97 1.47
CA LYS A 66 -17.08 -1.04 0.87
C LYS A 66 -17.11 0.27 1.66
N LEU A 67 -16.52 1.32 1.09
CA LEU A 67 -16.52 2.67 1.63
C LEU A 67 -17.89 3.33 1.40
N GLY A 68 -18.51 3.10 0.24
CA GLY A 68 -19.83 3.64 -0.09
C GLY A 68 -19.88 5.17 -0.18
N ALA A 69 -18.73 5.81 -0.43
CA ALA A 69 -18.58 7.26 -0.53
C ALA A 69 -17.73 7.62 -1.75
N GLU A 70 -18.04 8.76 -2.39
CA GLU A 70 -17.27 9.27 -3.53
C GLU A 70 -15.87 9.76 -3.14
N THR A 71 -15.69 10.15 -1.88
CA THR A 71 -14.42 10.62 -1.35
C THR A 71 -14.13 10.01 0.01
N ILE A 72 -12.86 9.86 0.33
CA ILE A 72 -12.37 9.39 1.62
C ILE A 72 -11.32 10.35 2.16
N GLU A 73 -11.35 10.53 3.49
CA GLU A 73 -10.32 11.21 4.25
C GLU A 73 -9.65 10.23 5.20
N PHE A 74 -8.33 10.26 5.27
CA PHE A 74 -7.55 9.39 6.15
C PHE A 74 -6.27 10.08 6.63
N VAL A 75 -5.77 9.61 7.77
CA VAL A 75 -4.49 10.08 8.33
C VAL A 75 -3.36 9.17 7.84
N ALA A 76 -2.27 9.77 7.39
CA ALA A 76 -1.03 9.06 7.07
C ALA A 76 0.11 9.52 7.97
N TYR A 77 1.01 8.60 8.28
CA TYR A 77 2.23 8.85 9.06
C TYR A 77 3.43 8.45 8.23
N ASP A 78 4.46 9.30 8.21
CA ASP A 78 5.68 9.02 7.45
C ASP A 78 6.91 9.56 8.20
N HIS A 79 7.98 8.77 8.21
CA HIS A 79 9.23 9.12 8.90
C HIS A 79 10.19 9.94 8.03
N TYR A 80 10.02 9.89 6.71
CA TYR A 80 10.98 10.39 5.73
C TYR A 80 10.45 11.61 4.93
N GLY A 81 9.49 12.34 5.51
CA GLY A 81 8.87 13.52 4.91
C GLY A 81 7.49 13.21 4.32
N SER A 82 7.17 13.77 3.16
CA SER A 82 5.86 13.54 2.53
C SER A 82 5.65 12.08 2.11
N PRO A 83 4.45 11.49 2.33
CA PRO A 83 4.21 10.08 2.02
C PRO A 83 4.43 9.78 0.54
N GLY A 84 5.04 8.63 0.23
CA GLY A 84 5.39 8.26 -1.15
C GLY A 84 4.22 8.34 -2.14
N PHE A 85 3.01 7.93 -1.72
CA PHE A 85 1.80 7.98 -2.54
C PHE A 85 1.42 9.40 -2.98
N SER A 86 1.79 10.42 -2.20
CA SER A 86 1.42 11.82 -2.46
C SER A 86 2.03 12.39 -3.74
N LYS A 87 3.05 11.72 -4.30
CA LYS A 87 3.71 12.11 -5.55
C LYS A 87 2.89 11.77 -6.80
N TYR A 88 1.90 10.90 -6.67
CA TYR A 88 1.13 10.37 -7.78
C TYR A 88 -0.28 10.92 -7.79
N GLN A 89 -0.91 10.97 -8.96
CA GLN A 89 -2.30 11.43 -9.09
C GLN A 89 -3.28 10.28 -8.83
N HIS A 90 -2.98 9.08 -9.33
CA HIS A 90 -3.78 7.87 -9.14
C HIS A 90 -2.96 6.80 -8.43
N VAL A 91 -3.56 6.17 -7.42
CA VAL A 91 -2.87 5.22 -6.53
C VAL A 91 -3.82 4.13 -6.09
N LEU A 92 -3.30 2.90 -5.95
CA LEU A 92 -3.93 1.87 -5.15
C LEU A 92 -3.58 2.14 -3.70
N LEU A 93 -4.58 2.46 -2.90
CA LEU A 93 -4.41 2.82 -1.49
C LEU A 93 -4.93 1.71 -0.59
N TYR A 94 -4.23 1.53 0.53
CA TYR A 94 -4.53 0.55 1.56
C TYR A 94 -4.80 1.32 2.85
N VAL A 95 -6.05 1.32 3.29
CA VAL A 95 -6.52 2.15 4.41
C VAL A 95 -7.25 1.25 5.40
N VAL A 96 -6.97 1.44 6.68
CA VAL A 96 -7.64 0.72 7.75
C VAL A 96 -8.53 1.63 8.57
N LYS A 97 -9.69 1.10 8.96
CA LYS A 97 -10.62 1.77 9.85
C LYS A 97 -10.43 1.28 11.27
N LEU A 98 -10.07 2.18 12.17
CA LEU A 98 -9.86 1.95 13.59
C LEU A 98 -10.62 3.01 14.38
N ASP A 99 -11.50 2.58 15.29
CA ASP A 99 -12.33 3.46 16.13
C ASP A 99 -13.07 4.54 15.33
N GLY A 100 -13.59 4.16 14.16
CA GLY A 100 -14.35 5.06 13.27
C GLY A 100 -13.49 6.02 12.44
N LYS A 101 -12.15 5.98 12.57
CA LYS A 101 -11.22 6.81 11.80
C LYS A 101 -10.43 5.97 10.79
N PHE A 102 -10.08 6.57 9.67
CA PHE A 102 -9.31 5.92 8.62
C PHE A 102 -7.84 6.30 8.71
N TYR A 103 -6.97 5.30 8.57
CA TYR A 103 -5.53 5.43 8.60
C TYR A 103 -4.90 4.72 7.42
N HIS A 104 -3.92 5.33 6.79
CA HIS A 104 -3.13 4.69 5.74
C HIS A 104 -2.27 3.56 6.33
N GLU A 105 -2.22 2.41 5.65
CA GLU A 105 -1.23 1.37 5.92
C GLU A 105 0.16 1.91 5.56
N LYS A 106 0.92 2.32 6.57
CA LYS A 106 2.22 3.00 6.40
C LYS A 106 3.11 2.31 5.35
N TYR A 107 3.57 3.10 4.38
CA TYR A 107 4.39 2.71 3.22
C TYR A 107 3.77 1.77 2.19
N LEU A 108 2.48 1.45 2.30
CA LEU A 108 1.80 0.53 1.41
C LEU A 108 0.94 1.27 0.38
N PHE A 109 1.39 1.35 -0.86
CA PHE A 109 0.64 1.91 -1.98
C PHE A 109 1.25 1.43 -3.30
N ASP A 110 0.47 1.49 -4.38
CA ASP A 110 0.98 1.25 -5.73
C ASP A 110 0.60 2.45 -6.64
N PRO A 111 1.55 3.10 -7.34
CA PRO A 111 1.21 4.12 -8.32
C PRO A 111 0.47 3.49 -9.50
N LEU A 112 -0.63 4.10 -9.92
CA LEU A 112 -1.47 3.59 -10.99
C LEU A 112 -1.48 4.51 -12.20
N TYR A 113 -1.48 3.88 -13.36
CA TYR A 113 -1.54 4.54 -14.65
C TYR A 113 -2.57 3.84 -15.53
N LYS A 114 -3.21 4.60 -16.42
CA LYS A 114 -4.11 4.01 -17.42
C LYS A 114 -3.30 3.28 -18.48
N THR A 115 -3.72 2.06 -18.79
CA THR A 115 -3.28 1.34 -19.99
C THR A 115 -4.02 1.85 -21.22
N VAL A 116 -3.48 1.59 -22.41
CA VAL A 116 -4.16 1.90 -23.69
C VAL A 116 -5.52 1.20 -23.84
N GLU A 117 -5.77 0.15 -23.05
CA GLU A 117 -7.04 -0.58 -22.96
C GLU A 117 -8.02 0.04 -21.94
N GLY A 118 -7.62 1.14 -21.28
CA GLY A 118 -8.45 1.85 -20.30
C GLY A 118 -8.45 1.23 -18.90
N LEU A 119 -7.62 0.23 -18.63
CA LEU A 119 -7.50 -0.42 -17.33
C LEU A 119 -6.47 0.29 -16.44
N TRP A 120 -6.59 0.14 -15.12
CA TRP A 120 -5.58 0.61 -14.17
C TRP A 120 -4.50 -0.45 -13.94
N ALA A 121 -3.24 -0.05 -14.07
CA ALA A 121 -2.10 -0.91 -13.79
C ALA A 121 -0.95 -0.12 -13.15
N GLY A 122 -0.13 -0.82 -12.39
CA GLY A 122 1.13 -0.32 -11.82
C GLY A 122 2.33 -0.97 -12.51
N PRO A 123 3.46 -0.26 -12.64
CA PRO A 123 4.68 -0.83 -13.22
C PRO A 123 5.28 -1.88 -12.29
N TYR A 124 6.19 -2.72 -12.82
CA TYR A 124 6.90 -3.72 -12.01
C TYR A 124 7.63 -3.09 -10.81
N SER A 125 7.46 -3.68 -9.62
CA SER A 125 8.13 -3.25 -8.40
C SER A 125 9.11 -4.33 -7.92
N THR A 126 10.41 -4.02 -7.99
CA THR A 126 11.45 -4.89 -7.43
C THR A 126 11.20 -5.16 -5.95
N GLN A 127 10.73 -4.16 -5.19
CA GLN A 127 10.51 -4.29 -3.76
C GLN A 127 9.46 -5.36 -3.44
N ASP A 128 8.33 -5.34 -4.16
CA ASP A 128 7.24 -6.27 -3.90
C ASP A 128 7.58 -7.70 -4.32
N PHE A 129 8.23 -7.87 -5.48
CA PHE A 129 8.66 -9.17 -5.96
C PHE A 129 9.82 -9.78 -5.18
N ARG A 130 10.66 -8.95 -4.53
CA ARG A 130 11.77 -9.42 -3.70
C ARG A 130 11.42 -9.47 -2.22
N HIS A 131 10.18 -9.16 -1.84
CA HIS A 131 9.71 -9.40 -0.49
C HIS A 131 9.84 -10.90 -0.16
N PRO A 132 10.33 -11.29 1.04
CA PRO A 132 10.56 -12.71 1.37
C PRO A 132 9.34 -13.62 1.17
N SER A 133 8.13 -13.12 1.44
CA SER A 133 6.89 -13.87 1.20
C SER A 133 6.54 -14.08 -0.27
N ASN A 134 7.08 -13.27 -1.17
CA ASN A 134 6.71 -13.25 -2.59
C ASN A 134 7.71 -13.99 -3.49
N LEU A 135 8.77 -14.59 -2.94
CA LEU A 135 9.80 -15.30 -3.72
C LEU A 135 9.24 -16.42 -4.59
N ASN A 136 8.14 -17.05 -4.16
CA ASN A 136 7.46 -18.13 -4.89
C ASN A 136 6.05 -17.71 -5.35
N THR A 137 5.78 -16.42 -5.50
CA THR A 137 4.46 -15.93 -5.96
C THR A 137 4.11 -16.52 -7.33
N THR A 138 2.82 -16.67 -7.60
CA THR A 138 2.29 -17.02 -8.93
C THR A 138 1.93 -15.79 -9.76
N VAL A 139 1.97 -14.59 -9.17
CA VAL A 139 1.73 -13.32 -9.86
C VAL A 139 2.81 -13.09 -10.92
N ARG A 140 2.40 -12.77 -12.15
CA ARG A 140 3.33 -12.53 -13.27
C ARG A 140 3.05 -11.17 -13.89
N PRO A 141 4.05 -10.28 -13.99
CA PRO A 141 3.93 -9.05 -14.76
C PRO A 141 3.65 -9.38 -16.23
N VAL A 142 2.79 -8.59 -16.86
CA VAL A 142 2.45 -8.74 -18.27
C VAL A 142 2.96 -7.56 -19.06
N LYS A 143 3.35 -7.80 -20.31
CA LYS A 143 3.77 -6.73 -21.22
C LYS A 143 2.56 -5.86 -21.53
N MET A 144 2.71 -4.55 -21.40
CA MET A 144 1.60 -3.62 -21.60
C MET A 144 2.08 -2.26 -22.10
N LYS A 145 1.15 -1.47 -22.61
CA LYS A 145 1.36 -0.06 -22.96
C LYS A 145 0.50 0.80 -22.06
N PHE A 146 1.13 1.81 -21.47
CA PHE A 146 0.46 2.87 -20.74
C PHE A 146 0.03 3.98 -21.72
N VAL A 147 -1.01 4.73 -21.38
CA VAL A 147 -1.45 5.90 -22.17
C VAL A 147 -0.37 6.98 -22.17
N GLU A 148 0.22 7.22 -21.00
CA GLU A 148 1.36 8.11 -20.81
C GLU A 148 2.61 7.28 -20.53
N ASP A 149 3.77 7.78 -20.96
CA ASP A 149 5.04 7.10 -20.73
C ASP A 149 5.41 7.08 -19.24
N VAL A 150 5.22 5.91 -18.61
CA VAL A 150 5.65 5.66 -17.24
C VAL A 150 7.16 5.45 -17.24
N SER A 151 7.90 6.46 -16.79
CA SER A 151 9.35 6.44 -16.78
C SER A 151 9.98 7.18 -15.61
N TYR A 152 11.15 6.70 -15.19
CA TYR A 152 11.91 7.20 -14.05
C TYR A 152 13.27 7.68 -14.51
N SER A 153 13.72 8.84 -14.02
CA SER A 153 15.10 9.27 -14.27
C SER A 153 16.07 8.30 -13.61
N VAL A 154 17.07 7.87 -14.36
CA VAL A 154 18.21 7.08 -13.87
C VAL A 154 19.53 7.79 -14.13
N GLU A 155 19.48 9.10 -14.43
CA GLU A 155 20.66 9.92 -14.65
C GLU A 155 21.54 9.94 -13.40
N GLY A 156 22.83 9.66 -13.58
CA GLY A 156 23.80 9.58 -12.48
C GLY A 156 23.70 8.32 -11.61
N MET A 157 22.76 7.40 -11.87
CA MET A 157 22.68 6.13 -11.16
C MET A 157 23.73 5.14 -11.69
N PRO A 158 24.40 4.37 -10.81
CA PRO A 158 25.25 3.26 -11.25
C PRO A 158 24.44 2.16 -11.94
N ASP A 159 25.02 1.51 -12.97
CA ASP A 159 24.36 0.42 -13.70
C ASP A 159 23.85 -0.70 -12.80
N SER A 160 24.57 -1.01 -11.72
CA SER A 160 24.17 -2.03 -10.74
C SER A 160 22.87 -1.65 -9.99
N GLU A 161 22.65 -0.37 -9.71
CA GLU A 161 21.42 0.12 -9.12
C GLU A 161 20.28 0.15 -10.14
N ILE A 162 20.59 0.57 -11.38
CA ILE A 162 19.62 0.53 -12.48
C ILE A 162 19.11 -0.91 -12.67
N GLN A 163 20.01 -1.88 -12.75
CA GLN A 163 19.65 -3.29 -12.88
C GLN A 163 18.89 -3.83 -11.67
N ARG A 164 19.17 -3.31 -10.47
CA ARG A 164 18.48 -3.71 -9.24
C ARG A 164 17.04 -3.20 -9.22
N TYR A 165 16.81 -1.92 -9.50
CA TYR A 165 15.50 -1.28 -9.35
C TYR A 165 14.65 -1.30 -10.63
N PHE A 166 15.30 -1.32 -11.79
CA PHE A 166 14.66 -1.31 -13.11
C PHE A 166 15.16 -2.47 -14.00
N PRO A 167 14.98 -3.73 -13.56
CA PRO A 167 15.51 -4.87 -14.30
C PRO A 167 14.81 -5.13 -15.64
N THR A 168 15.58 -5.55 -16.64
CA THR A 168 15.10 -6.21 -17.86
C THR A 168 14.39 -7.53 -17.50
N PRO A 169 13.27 -7.91 -18.15
CA PRO A 169 12.61 -7.24 -19.28
C PRO A 169 11.57 -6.19 -18.88
N TYR A 170 11.40 -5.92 -17.58
CA TYR A 170 10.30 -5.10 -17.09
C TYR A 170 10.45 -3.62 -17.39
N TYR A 171 11.70 -3.17 -17.47
CA TYR A 171 12.08 -1.82 -17.86
C TYR A 171 13.04 -1.84 -19.04
N GLU A 172 12.98 -0.76 -19.81
CA GLU A 172 13.93 -0.44 -20.88
C GLU A 172 14.59 0.90 -20.56
N VAL A 173 15.92 0.96 -20.60
CA VAL A 173 16.65 2.20 -20.31
C VAL A 173 16.94 2.94 -21.61
N ILE A 174 16.36 4.12 -21.77
CA ILE A 174 16.48 4.97 -22.96
C ILE A 174 16.83 6.38 -22.53
N GLN A 175 17.95 6.93 -23.00
CA GLN A 175 18.34 8.33 -22.77
C GLN A 175 18.30 8.75 -21.28
N GLY A 176 18.87 7.94 -20.39
CA GLY A 176 18.90 8.24 -18.95
C GLY A 176 17.55 8.06 -18.24
N ARG A 177 16.57 7.39 -18.86
CA ARG A 177 15.28 7.07 -18.25
C ARG A 177 15.01 5.57 -18.30
N ALA A 178 14.56 4.99 -17.19
CA ALA A 178 13.99 3.65 -17.15
C ALA A 178 12.50 3.73 -17.47
N VAL A 179 12.09 3.18 -18.61
CA VAL A 179 10.71 3.19 -19.10
C VAL A 179 10.05 1.85 -18.84
N ALA A 180 8.87 1.86 -18.21
CA ALA A 180 8.15 0.64 -17.91
C ALA A 180 7.61 -0.03 -19.19
N ARG A 181 7.80 -1.34 -19.28
CA ARG A 181 7.30 -2.20 -20.38
C ARG A 181 6.36 -3.29 -19.90
N TYR A 182 6.43 -3.60 -18.61
CA TYR A 182 5.59 -4.58 -17.94
C TYR A 182 4.97 -3.96 -16.70
N GLY A 183 3.81 -4.50 -16.32
CA GLY A 183 3.10 -4.08 -15.13
C GLY A 183 2.15 -5.16 -14.64
N LEU A 184 1.38 -4.79 -13.63
CA LEU A 184 0.34 -5.60 -13.01
C LEU A 184 -0.95 -4.81 -12.93
N PHE A 185 -2.07 -5.46 -13.22
CA PHE A 185 -3.38 -4.93 -12.90
C PHE A 185 -3.63 -4.99 -11.38
N ILE A 186 -4.69 -4.31 -10.92
CA ILE A 186 -5.05 -4.16 -9.51
C ILE A 186 -5.00 -5.48 -8.73
N GLU A 187 -5.57 -6.57 -9.26
CA GLU A 187 -5.58 -7.88 -8.60
C GLU A 187 -4.16 -8.39 -8.31
N GLY A 188 -3.25 -8.27 -9.29
CA GLY A 188 -1.88 -8.73 -9.15
C GLY A 188 -1.08 -7.88 -8.16
N LEU A 189 -1.30 -6.56 -8.16
CA LEU A 189 -0.68 -5.65 -7.18
C LEU A 189 -1.16 -5.98 -5.78
N PHE A 190 -2.48 -6.09 -5.59
CA PHE A 190 -3.08 -6.43 -4.30
C PHE A 190 -2.58 -7.78 -3.80
N GLN A 191 -2.52 -8.80 -4.66
CA GLN A 191 -2.06 -10.14 -4.27
C GLN A 191 -0.62 -10.13 -3.74
N LEU A 192 0.28 -9.32 -4.32
CA LEU A 192 1.65 -9.18 -3.81
C LEU A 192 1.67 -8.52 -2.43
N GLN A 193 0.84 -7.50 -2.19
CA GLN A 193 0.76 -6.86 -0.88
C GLN A 193 0.07 -7.74 0.16
N LYS A 194 -0.95 -8.49 -0.26
CA LYS A 194 -1.68 -9.46 0.55
C LYS A 194 -0.73 -10.55 1.07
N ASP A 195 0.00 -11.21 0.18
CA ASP A 195 0.93 -12.28 0.56
C ASP A 195 2.20 -11.76 1.24
N GLY A 196 2.59 -10.53 0.92
CA GLY A 196 3.74 -9.83 1.47
C GLY A 196 3.45 -9.10 2.77
N VAL A 197 3.39 -7.77 2.68
CA VAL A 197 3.38 -6.87 3.84
C VAL A 197 2.13 -7.05 4.70
N LEU A 198 0.95 -7.22 4.10
CA LEU A 198 -0.31 -7.33 4.84
C LEU A 198 -0.37 -8.62 5.67
N LYS A 199 0.04 -9.76 5.10
CA LYS A 199 0.20 -11.03 5.85
C LYS A 199 1.25 -10.92 6.95
N ALA A 200 2.40 -10.31 6.68
CA ALA A 200 3.43 -10.07 7.70
C ALA A 200 2.93 -9.19 8.86
N ARG A 201 1.94 -8.32 8.60
CA ARG A 201 1.25 -7.50 9.61
C ARG A 201 0.05 -8.20 10.27
N GLY A 202 -0.19 -9.47 9.99
CA GLY A 202 -1.27 -10.26 10.59
C GLY A 202 -2.67 -9.93 10.07
N ARG A 203 -2.77 -9.40 8.84
CA ARG A 203 -4.07 -9.03 8.22
C ARG A 203 -4.68 -10.15 7.36
N PHE A 204 -3.90 -11.18 7.02
CA PHE A 204 -4.29 -12.36 6.22
C PHE A 204 -3.50 -13.59 6.66
#